data_AF-A0A0Q8E891-F1
#
_entry.id   AF-A0A0Q8E891-F1
#
_cell.length_a   1.000
_cell.length_b   1.000
_cell.length_c   1.000
_cell.angle_alpha   90.00
_cell.angle_beta   90.00
_cell.angle_gamma   90.00
#
_symmetry.space_group_name_H-M   'P 1'
#
loop_
_entity.id
_entity.type
_entity.pdbx_description
1 polymer ?
#
loop_
_entity_poly.entity_id
_entity_poly.type
_entity_poly.pdbx_seq_one_letter_code
_entity_poly.pdbx_strand_id
1 'polypeptide(L)'
;MLSVAAGPVVAQNIYKCSHGGQVEYTDKPCPGSGELVHRADDTEIIDRYLRLGQLDAAKNYADARQLQALYQQRLEAHVQAENERAQRQAEEAAAAAQQREQQAQQQALADAEANRQHLLIENETLRQQNAQYQDELTQPPGIYASPYWGASPRWPRRHDGHRDRDHDRDDDGPRPIGPRPPAFHPCETLAGGRLRC
;
A
#
# COMPACT_ATOMS: atom_id res chain seq x y z
N MET A 1 21.30 -7.79 30.42
CA MET A 1 21.12 -6.37 30.77
C MET A 1 19.64 -6.15 31.03
N LEU A 2 19.25 -5.98 32.30
CA LEU A 2 17.86 -5.69 32.66
C LEU A 2 17.61 -4.19 32.51
N SER A 3 16.84 -3.81 31.50
CA SER A 3 16.31 -2.46 31.36
C SER A 3 15.26 -2.24 32.45
N VAL A 4 15.60 -1.45 33.47
CA VAL A 4 14.62 -0.91 34.41
C VAL A 4 13.86 0.18 33.67
N ALA A 5 12.65 -0.16 33.20
CA ALA A 5 11.68 0.83 32.77
C ALA A 5 11.19 1.56 34.03
N ALA A 6 11.76 2.73 34.31
CA ALA A 6 11.16 3.67 35.23
C ALA A 6 9.82 4.10 34.61
N GLY A 7 8.71 3.59 35.16
CA GLY A 7 7.37 3.99 34.76
C GLY A 7 7.17 5.51 34.92
N PRO A 8 6.15 6.10 34.28
CA PRO A 8 5.90 7.53 34.39
C PRO A 8 5.59 7.87 35.85
N VAL A 9 6.56 8.47 36.55
CA VAL A 9 6.35 9.01 37.89
C VAL A 9 5.33 10.14 37.74
N VAL A 10 4.11 9.88 38.19
CA VAL A 10 3.05 10.88 38.23
C VAL A 10 3.23 11.61 39.56
N ALA A 11 3.56 12.90 39.50
CA ALA A 11 3.80 13.71 40.69
C ALA A 11 2.50 13.92 41.47
N GLN A 12 2.21 12.99 42.36
CA GLN A 12 1.02 12.96 43.20
C GLN A 12 1.41 12.29 44.52
N ASN A 13 0.93 12.84 45.63
CA ASN A 13 1.06 12.14 46.90
C ASN A 13 0.26 10.85 46.82
N ILE A 14 0.87 9.71 47.09
CA ILE A 14 0.17 8.42 47.10
C ILE A 14 -0.09 8.06 48.55
N TYR A 15 -1.37 7.99 48.91
CA TYR A 15 -1.85 7.55 50.21
C TYR A 15 -2.33 6.12 50.12
N LYS A 16 -1.99 5.30 51.11
CA LYS A 16 -2.53 3.97 51.32
C LYS A 16 -3.62 4.06 52.38
N CYS A 17 -4.86 4.00 51.92
CA CYS A 17 -6.04 4.03 52.77
C CYS A 17 -6.47 2.60 53.12
N SER A 18 -6.69 2.32 54.41
CA SER A 18 -7.33 1.08 54.85
C SER A 18 -8.80 1.35 55.14
N HIS A 19 -9.72 0.76 54.36
CA HIS A 19 -11.16 0.86 54.60
C HIS A 19 -11.76 -0.55 54.69
N GLY A 20 -12.35 -0.89 55.85
CA GLY A 20 -13.06 -2.17 56.03
C GLY A 20 -12.22 -3.44 55.78
N GLY A 21 -10.90 -3.39 55.99
CA GLY A 21 -9.98 -4.51 55.74
C GLY A 21 -9.43 -4.59 54.30
N GLN A 22 -9.83 -3.68 53.40
CA GLN A 22 -9.26 -3.53 52.06
C GLN A 22 -8.28 -2.35 52.02
N VAL A 23 -7.22 -2.50 51.22
CA VAL A 23 -6.19 -1.48 51.00
C VAL A 23 -6.41 -0.83 49.65
N GLU A 24 -6.59 0.49 49.63
CA GLU A 24 -6.73 1.29 48.41
C GLU A 24 -5.60 2.32 48.35
N TYR A 25 -5.02 2.52 47.16
CA TYR A 25 -4.02 3.56 46.92
C TYR A 25 -4.69 4.74 46.22
N THR A 26 -4.66 5.91 46.86
CA THR A 26 -5.35 7.10 46.37
C THR A 26 -4.40 8.30 46.32
N ASP A 27 -4.74 9.28 45.51
CA ASP A 27 -4.03 10.55 45.34
C ASP A 27 -4.47 11.62 46.37
N LYS A 28 -5.45 11.29 47.21
CA LYS A 28 -6.07 12.19 48.20
C LYS A 28 -5.83 11.68 49.61
N PRO A 29 -5.72 12.58 50.60
CA PRO A 29 -5.61 12.16 51.99
C PRO A 29 -6.83 11.32 52.39
N CYS A 30 -6.56 10.19 53.05
CA CYS A 30 -7.60 9.27 53.48
C CYS A 30 -8.53 9.93 54.51
N PRO A 31 -9.85 9.68 54.48
CA PRO A 31 -10.81 10.22 55.46
C PRO A 31 -10.67 9.58 56.87
N GLY A 32 -9.64 8.76 57.12
CA GLY A 32 -9.41 8.00 58.35
C GLY A 32 -7.95 7.58 58.50
N SER A 33 -7.67 6.37 59.01
CA SER A 33 -6.29 5.87 59.13
C SER A 33 -5.71 5.53 57.75
N GLY A 34 -4.74 6.34 57.32
CA GLY A 34 -4.03 6.16 56.06
C GLY A 34 -2.55 6.48 56.23
N GLU A 35 -1.72 5.78 55.48
CA GLU A 35 -0.27 5.96 55.45
C GLU A 35 0.12 6.69 54.17
N LEU A 36 0.94 7.74 54.26
CA LEU A 36 1.52 8.39 53.10
C LEU A 36 2.66 7.52 52.56
N VAL A 37 2.45 6.91 51.40
CA VAL A 37 3.40 6.01 50.74
C VAL A 37 4.40 6.78 49.91
N HIS A 38 3.92 7.78 49.16
CA HIS A 38 4.76 8.65 48.33
C HIS A 38 4.39 10.10 48.58
N ARG A 39 5.39 10.95 48.80
CA ARG A 39 5.23 12.40 48.82
C ARG A 39 5.85 12.94 47.55
N ALA A 40 5.08 13.66 46.75
CA ALA A 40 5.62 14.30 45.56
C ALA A 40 6.58 15.42 45.95
N ASP A 41 7.81 15.34 45.45
CA ASP A 41 8.81 16.38 45.62
C ASP A 41 8.50 17.59 44.72
N ASP A 42 9.01 18.77 45.08
CA ASP A 42 8.78 19.99 44.30
C ASP A 42 9.23 19.86 42.85
N THR A 43 10.32 19.11 42.61
CA THR A 43 10.81 18.75 41.28
C THR A 43 9.76 17.97 40.49
N GLU A 44 9.16 16.95 41.09
CA GLU A 44 8.16 16.10 40.42
C GLU A 44 6.93 16.94 40.05
N ILE A 45 6.49 17.81 40.97
CA ILE A 45 5.32 18.67 40.76
C ILE A 45 5.56 19.63 39.59
N ILE A 46 6.73 20.29 39.56
CA ILE A 46 7.13 21.15 38.45
C ILE A 46 7.16 20.36 37.15
N ASP A 47 7.80 19.19 37.11
CA ASP A 47 7.89 18.35 35.91
C ASP A 47 6.53 17.88 35.40
N ARG A 48 5.59 17.61 36.31
CA ARG A 48 4.23 17.23 35.93
C ARG A 48 3.55 18.39 35.22
N TYR A 49 3.64 19.61 35.74
CA TYR A 49 3.06 20.77 35.07
C TYR A 49 3.72 21.03 33.71
N LEU A 50 5.05 20.90 33.61
CA LEU A 50 5.78 21.02 32.34
C LEU A 50 5.31 19.98 31.31
N ARG A 51 5.19 18.71 31.70
CA ARG A 51 4.69 17.63 30.84
C ARG A 51 3.24 17.83 30.38
N LEU A 52 2.41 18.48 31.20
CA LEU A 52 1.03 18.80 30.86
C LEU A 52 0.90 20.09 30.02
N GLY A 53 2.02 20.76 29.69
CA GLY A 53 2.01 22.04 28.99
C GLY A 53 1.50 23.21 29.83
N GLN A 54 1.37 23.04 31.14
CA GLN A 54 0.85 24.05 32.07
C GLN A 54 1.99 24.91 32.63
N LEU A 55 2.67 25.66 31.73
CA LEU A 55 3.84 26.47 32.09
C LEU A 55 3.54 27.52 33.16
N ASP A 56 2.39 28.18 33.08
CA ASP A 56 1.97 29.18 34.06
C ASP A 56 1.72 28.56 35.44
N ALA A 57 1.14 27.36 35.50
CA ALA A 57 0.92 26.64 36.75
C ALA A 57 2.26 26.21 37.40
N ALA A 58 3.19 25.72 36.58
CA ALA A 58 4.55 25.38 37.03
C ALA A 58 5.28 26.60 37.60
N LYS A 59 5.20 27.74 36.88
CA LYS A 59 5.83 28.98 37.30
C LYS A 59 5.21 29.53 38.58
N ASN A 60 3.88 29.60 38.66
CA ASN A 60 3.18 30.06 39.86
C ASN A 60 3.48 29.17 41.08
N TYR A 61 3.58 27.86 40.89
CA TYR A 61 3.99 26.92 41.94
C TYR A 61 5.41 27.22 42.44
N ALA A 62 6.35 27.42 41.52
CA ALA A 62 7.72 27.76 41.85
C ALA A 62 7.83 29.14 42.52
N ASP A 63 7.09 30.13 42.05
CA ASP A 63 7.09 31.48 42.59
C ASP A 63 6.56 31.52 44.02
N ALA A 64 5.46 30.80 44.31
CA ALA A 64 4.89 30.71 45.65
C ALA A 64 5.83 30.05 46.68
N ARG A 65 6.79 29.23 46.22
CA ARG A 65 7.73 28.49 47.06
C ARG A 65 9.18 28.98 46.96
N GLN A 66 9.42 30.05 46.21
CA GLN A 66 10.77 30.60 45.95
C GLN A 66 11.72 29.57 45.29
N LEU A 67 11.20 28.78 44.36
CA LEU A 67 11.90 27.71 43.64
C LEU A 67 12.22 28.08 42.19
N GLN A 68 12.45 29.36 41.88
CA GLN A 68 12.65 29.84 40.51
C GLN A 68 13.85 29.17 39.82
N ALA A 69 14.95 28.99 40.54
CA ALA A 69 16.14 28.32 40.01
C ALA A 69 15.86 26.86 39.62
N LEU A 70 15.11 26.14 40.47
CA LEU A 70 14.67 24.78 40.19
C LEU A 70 13.75 24.75 38.96
N TYR A 71 12.78 25.66 38.88
CA TYR A 71 11.89 25.76 37.72
C TYR A 71 12.64 25.98 36.40
N GLN A 72 13.59 26.91 36.36
CA GLN A 72 14.40 27.17 35.16
C GLN A 72 15.20 25.93 34.75
N GLN A 73 15.88 25.28 35.71
CA GLN A 73 16.62 24.05 35.45
C GLN A 73 15.72 22.95 34.88
N ARG A 74 14.52 22.76 35.43
CA ARG A 74 13.57 21.75 34.96
C ARG A 74 13.00 22.09 33.58
N LEU A 75 12.73 23.37 33.32
CA LEU A 75 12.25 23.83 32.01
C LEU A 75 13.28 23.56 30.92
N GLU A 76 14.54 23.89 31.15
CA GLU A 76 15.63 23.62 30.21
C GLU A 76 15.77 22.11 29.94
N ALA A 77 15.78 21.29 30.99
CA ALA A 77 15.85 19.84 30.86
C ALA A 77 14.64 19.27 30.09
N HIS A 78 13.44 19.81 30.32
CA HIS A 78 12.24 19.42 29.59
C HIS A 78 12.34 19.75 28.10
N VAL A 79 12.75 20.98 27.76
CA VAL A 79 12.95 21.41 26.36
C VAL A 79 14.00 20.55 25.67
N GLN A 80 15.12 20.27 26.33
CA GLN A 80 16.16 19.40 25.79
C GLN A 80 15.62 17.99 25.53
N ALA A 81 14.90 17.40 26.50
CA ALA A 81 14.34 16.06 26.35
C ALA A 81 13.32 15.97 25.19
N GLU A 82 12.50 17.00 25.01
CA GLU A 82 11.56 17.07 23.88
C GLU A 82 12.29 17.19 22.54
N ASN A 83 13.33 18.02 22.46
CA ASN A 83 14.16 18.13 21.25
C ASN A 83 14.84 16.80 20.90
N GLU A 84 15.42 16.11 21.88
CA GLU A 84 16.03 14.78 21.67
C GLU A 84 15.00 13.72 21.24
N ARG A 85 13.79 13.76 21.80
CA ARG A 85 12.69 12.87 21.37
C ARG A 85 12.29 13.14 19.92
N ALA A 86 12.14 14.42 19.56
CA ALA A 86 11.81 14.82 18.20
C ALA A 86 12.90 14.38 17.20
N GLN A 87 14.18 14.55 17.55
CA GLN A 87 15.30 14.08 16.74
C GLN A 87 15.27 12.56 16.55
N ARG A 88 15.13 11.79 17.64
CA ARG A 88 15.04 10.32 17.55
C ARG A 88 13.87 9.86 16.69
N GLN A 89 12.71 10.50 16.81
CA GLN A 89 11.55 10.17 15.96
C GLN A 89 11.80 10.50 14.48
N ALA A 90 12.48 11.60 14.18
CA ALA A 90 12.85 11.95 12.82
C ALA A 90 13.86 10.96 12.22
N GLU A 91 14.87 10.57 12.99
CA GLU A 91 15.87 9.57 12.60
C GLU A 91 15.23 8.18 12.37
N GLU A 92 14.33 7.76 13.27
CA GLU A 92 13.60 6.50 13.14
C GLU A 92 12.69 6.50 11.90
N ALA A 93 11.99 7.61 11.64
CA ALA A 93 11.16 7.76 10.45
C ALA A 93 12.01 7.71 9.16
N ALA A 94 13.19 8.33 9.15
CA ALA A 94 14.11 8.29 8.03
C ALA A 94 14.67 6.88 7.80
N ALA A 95 15.07 6.18 8.86
CA ALA A 95 15.55 4.80 8.78
C ALA A 95 14.45 3.85 8.27
N ALA A 96 13.21 3.99 8.76
CA ALA A 96 12.07 3.20 8.29
C ALA A 96 11.75 3.47 6.81
N ALA A 97 11.86 4.72 6.35
CA ALA A 97 11.69 5.06 4.94
C ALA A 97 12.76 4.41 4.06
N GLN A 98 14.04 4.48 4.46
CA GLN A 98 15.14 3.82 3.74
C GLN A 98 14.95 2.31 3.67
N GLN A 99 14.51 1.68 4.77
CA GLN A 99 14.25 0.24 4.79
C GLN A 99 13.13 -0.15 3.81
N ARG A 100 12.04 0.64 3.76
CA ARG A 100 10.94 0.41 2.81
C ARG A 100 11.41 0.55 1.36
N GLU A 101 12.24 1.54 1.08
CA GLU A 101 12.81 1.73 -0.26
C GLU A 101 13.68 0.55 -0.68
N GLN A 102 14.56 0.08 0.20
CA GLN A 102 15.39 -1.11 -0.07
C GLN A 102 14.54 -2.36 -0.30
N GLN A 103 13.49 -2.57 0.50
CA GLN A 103 12.54 -3.67 0.31
C GLN A 103 11.81 -3.56 -1.04
N ALA A 104 11.35 -2.37 -1.40
CA ALA A 104 10.69 -2.13 -2.67
C ALA A 104 11.63 -2.39 -3.87
N GLN A 105 12.90 -2.01 -3.77
CA GLN A 105 13.91 -2.31 -4.80
C GLN A 105 14.13 -3.82 -4.95
N GLN A 106 14.28 -4.55 -3.84
CA GLN A 106 14.44 -6.01 -3.89
C GLN A 106 13.21 -6.70 -4.47
N GLN A 107 12.02 -6.24 -4.11
CA GLN A 107 10.77 -6.76 -4.67
C GLN A 107 10.67 -6.47 -6.17
N ALA A 108 11.00 -5.25 -6.61
CA ALA A 108 11.00 -4.90 -8.02
C ALA A 108 11.96 -5.76 -8.86
N LEU A 109 13.13 -6.12 -8.31
CA LEU A 109 14.06 -7.05 -8.96
C LEU A 109 13.47 -8.47 -9.08
N ALA A 110 12.84 -8.97 -8.01
CA ALA A 110 12.19 -10.27 -8.03
C ALA A 110 11.01 -10.31 -9.02
N ASP A 111 10.19 -9.27 -9.04
CA ASP A 111 9.06 -9.14 -9.95
C ASP A 111 9.53 -9.03 -11.41
N ALA A 112 10.64 -8.33 -11.67
CA ALA A 112 11.24 -8.23 -13.00
C ALA A 112 11.73 -9.60 -13.51
N GLU A 113 12.33 -10.42 -12.65
CA GLU A 113 12.75 -11.77 -13.00
C GLU A 113 11.56 -12.69 -13.27
N ALA A 114 10.54 -12.66 -12.40
CA ALA A 114 9.32 -13.44 -12.59
C ALA A 114 8.60 -13.07 -13.90
N ASN A 115 8.49 -11.77 -14.20
CA ASN A 115 7.91 -11.28 -15.45
C ASN A 115 8.71 -11.75 -16.67
N ARG A 116 10.05 -11.74 -16.60
CA ARG A 116 10.90 -12.25 -17.68
C ARG A 116 10.63 -13.74 -17.95
N GLN A 117 10.51 -14.55 -16.90
CA GLN A 117 10.21 -15.98 -17.04
C GLN A 117 8.82 -16.20 -17.65
N HIS A 118 7.81 -15.46 -17.19
CA HIS A 118 6.47 -15.51 -17.76
C HIS A 118 6.47 -15.19 -19.26
N LEU A 119 7.15 -14.12 -19.67
CA LEU A 119 7.26 -13.72 -21.08
C LEU A 119 7.97 -14.77 -21.94
N LEU A 120 8.95 -15.50 -21.39
CA LEU A 120 9.61 -16.59 -22.12
C LEU A 120 8.64 -17.75 -22.38
N ILE A 121 7.84 -18.13 -21.38
CA ILE A 121 6.84 -19.20 -21.50
C ILE A 121 5.74 -18.79 -22.49
N GLU A 122 5.29 -17.54 -22.42
CA GLU A 122 4.28 -17.00 -23.33
C GLU A 122 4.81 -16.95 -24.77
N ASN A 123 6.06 -16.52 -24.97
CA ASN A 123 6.67 -16.50 -26.30
C ASN A 123 6.81 -17.91 -26.90
N GLU A 124 7.24 -18.88 -26.09
CA GLU A 124 7.33 -20.27 -26.52
C GLU A 124 5.96 -20.84 -26.89
N THR A 125 4.94 -20.55 -26.09
CA THR A 125 3.55 -20.94 -26.38
C THR A 125 3.07 -20.36 -27.72
N LEU A 126 3.32 -19.07 -27.96
CA LEU A 126 2.98 -18.41 -29.23
C LEU A 126 3.73 -19.00 -30.43
N ARG A 127 4.99 -19.40 -30.26
CA ARG A 127 5.76 -20.08 -31.31
C ARG A 127 5.16 -21.43 -31.66
N GLN A 128 4.75 -22.21 -30.66
CA GLN A 128 4.10 -23.50 -30.87
C GLN A 128 2.76 -23.34 -31.61
N GLN A 129 1.95 -22.35 -31.22
CA GLN A 129 0.71 -22.02 -31.92
C GLN A 129 0.97 -21.61 -33.38
N ASN A 130 1.97 -20.76 -33.63
CA ASN A 130 2.33 -20.36 -34.99
C ASN A 130 2.81 -21.54 -35.84
N ALA A 131 3.58 -22.47 -35.26
CA ALA A 131 4.01 -23.69 -35.95
C ALA A 131 2.80 -24.55 -36.33
N GLN A 132 1.85 -24.76 -35.41
CA GLN A 132 0.61 -25.48 -35.69
C GLN A 132 -0.20 -24.82 -36.82
N TYR A 133 -0.35 -23.50 -36.78
CA TYR A 133 -1.03 -22.77 -37.87
C TYR A 133 -0.32 -22.92 -39.22
N GLN A 134 1.01 -22.93 -39.25
CA GLN A 134 1.75 -23.16 -40.48
C GLN A 134 1.59 -24.59 -41.00
N ASP A 135 1.57 -25.58 -40.11
CA ASP A 135 1.32 -26.98 -40.46
C ASP A 135 -0.10 -27.16 -41.03
N GLU A 136 -1.11 -26.51 -40.44
CA GLU A 136 -2.49 -26.51 -40.97
C GLU A 136 -2.59 -25.87 -42.36
N LEU A 137 -1.84 -24.79 -42.61
CA LEU A 137 -1.80 -24.12 -43.90
C LEU A 137 -1.03 -24.90 -44.98
N THR A 138 -0.02 -25.68 -44.57
CA THR A 138 0.79 -26.51 -45.49
C THR A 138 0.23 -27.91 -45.70
N GLN A 139 -0.76 -28.33 -44.89
CA GLN A 139 -1.53 -29.52 -45.21
C GLN A 139 -2.18 -29.33 -46.58
N PRO A 140 -1.92 -30.24 -47.55
CA PRO A 140 -2.65 -30.20 -48.80
C PRO A 140 -4.14 -30.25 -48.45
N PRO A 141 -5.00 -29.45 -49.11
CA PRO A 141 -6.43 -29.51 -48.83
C PRO A 141 -6.80 -30.98 -48.92
N GLY A 142 -7.27 -31.55 -47.80
CA GLY A 142 -7.74 -32.92 -47.77
C GLY A 142 -8.66 -33.12 -48.97
N ILE A 143 -8.70 -34.33 -49.52
CA ILE A 143 -9.43 -34.70 -50.76
C ILE A 143 -10.94 -34.30 -50.73
N TYR A 144 -11.41 -33.68 -49.66
CA TYR A 144 -12.61 -32.87 -49.58
C TYR A 144 -12.31 -31.36 -49.58
N ALA A 145 -11.83 -30.81 -50.69
CA ALA A 145 -12.21 -29.44 -51.02
C ALA A 145 -13.74 -29.47 -51.21
N SER A 146 -14.50 -28.86 -50.30
CA SER A 146 -15.91 -28.57 -50.54
C SER A 146 -16.01 -27.93 -51.94
N PRO A 147 -16.95 -28.36 -52.80
CA PRO A 147 -16.96 -28.01 -54.22
C PRO A 147 -17.04 -26.50 -54.49
N TYR A 148 -17.28 -25.70 -53.46
CA TYR A 148 -17.37 -24.24 -53.53
C TYR A 148 -16.03 -23.51 -53.79
N TRP A 149 -14.87 -24.14 -53.60
CA TRP A 149 -13.56 -23.47 -53.83
C TRP A 149 -12.69 -24.13 -54.91
N GLY A 150 -13.24 -25.07 -55.69
CA GLY A 150 -12.49 -25.86 -56.67
C GLY A 150 -12.77 -25.58 -58.15
N ALA A 151 -13.66 -24.64 -58.47
CA ALA A 151 -13.91 -24.29 -59.86
C ALA A 151 -12.97 -23.15 -60.30
N SER A 152 -11.77 -23.50 -60.77
CA SER A 152 -11.01 -22.59 -61.64
C SER A 152 -11.92 -22.17 -62.80
N PRO A 153 -12.19 -20.86 -63.00
CA PRO A 153 -13.00 -20.44 -64.12
C PRO A 153 -12.29 -20.86 -65.41
N ARG A 154 -12.98 -21.61 -66.26
CA ARG A 154 -12.59 -21.74 -67.67
C ARG A 154 -12.64 -20.35 -68.26
N TRP A 155 -11.47 -19.70 -68.34
CA TRP A 155 -11.30 -18.46 -69.08
C TRP A 155 -11.76 -18.70 -70.52
N PRO A 156 -12.73 -17.92 -71.04
CA PRO A 156 -12.99 -17.92 -72.47
C PRO A 156 -11.73 -17.35 -73.13
N ARG A 157 -11.17 -18.06 -74.12
CA ARG A 157 -10.22 -17.48 -75.07
C ARG A 157 -10.85 -16.19 -75.61
N ARG A 158 -10.33 -15.03 -75.20
CA ARG A 158 -10.63 -13.76 -75.86
C ARG A 158 -9.46 -13.42 -76.78
N HIS A 159 -9.84 -13.26 -78.03
CA HIS A 159 -9.13 -12.54 -79.06
C HIS A 159 -8.63 -11.19 -78.57
N ASP A 160 -7.51 -10.78 -79.17
CA ASP A 160 -6.92 -9.45 -79.13
C ASP A 160 -7.99 -8.34 -79.21
N GLY A 161 -7.90 -7.34 -78.33
CA GLY A 161 -8.83 -6.21 -78.36
C GLY A 161 -8.66 -5.24 -77.20
N HIS A 162 -7.84 -4.23 -77.44
CA HIS A 162 -7.63 -3.01 -76.68
C HIS A 162 -8.85 -2.32 -76.01
N ARG A 163 -8.51 -1.61 -74.91
CA ARG A 163 -9.01 -0.29 -74.42
C ARG A 163 -10.24 -0.19 -73.50
N ASP A 164 -9.92 0.33 -72.31
CA ASP A 164 -10.46 1.50 -71.61
C ASP A 164 -11.95 1.60 -71.24
N ARG A 165 -12.15 1.83 -69.92
CA ARG A 165 -13.06 2.81 -69.27
C ARG A 165 -14.54 2.79 -69.65
N ASP A 166 -15.41 2.49 -68.69
CA ASP A 166 -16.12 3.48 -67.86
C ASP A 166 -17.23 2.81 -67.01
N HIS A 167 -17.61 3.51 -65.94
CA HIS A 167 -18.61 3.15 -64.95
C HIS A 167 -20.04 3.13 -65.51
N ASP A 168 -20.91 2.23 -64.98
CA ASP A 168 -22.33 2.42 -64.60
C ASP A 168 -22.85 1.04 -64.08
N ARG A 169 -23.24 0.87 -62.80
CA ARG A 169 -24.62 0.96 -62.26
C ARG A 169 -25.63 0.19 -63.14
N ASP A 170 -26.39 -0.81 -62.69
CA ASP A 170 -26.95 -1.20 -61.38
C ASP A 170 -27.29 -2.71 -61.44
N ASP A 171 -27.34 -3.41 -60.30
CA ASP A 171 -28.40 -4.42 -60.09
C ASP A 171 -28.44 -4.90 -58.63
N ASP A 172 -29.62 -4.71 -58.04
CA ASP A 172 -30.04 -5.09 -56.71
C ASP A 172 -30.16 -6.61 -56.58
N GLY A 173 -29.24 -7.22 -55.84
CA GLY A 173 -29.34 -8.61 -55.36
C GLY A 173 -29.20 -8.66 -53.83
N PRO A 174 -30.00 -9.46 -53.10
CA PRO A 174 -29.88 -9.56 -51.65
C PRO A 174 -28.50 -10.11 -51.31
N ARG A 175 -27.67 -9.28 -50.68
CA ARG A 175 -26.33 -9.68 -50.23
C ARG A 175 -26.46 -10.91 -49.33
N PRO A 176 -25.68 -11.99 -49.55
CA PRO A 176 -25.59 -13.07 -48.60
C PRO A 176 -25.19 -12.46 -47.24
N ILE A 177 -25.96 -12.75 -46.20
CA ILE A 177 -25.60 -12.35 -44.83
C ILE A 177 -24.30 -13.08 -44.52
N GLY A 178 -23.18 -12.36 -44.64
CA GLY A 178 -21.87 -12.87 -44.27
C GLY A 178 -21.88 -13.35 -42.81
N PRO A 179 -20.94 -14.24 -42.43
CA PRO A 179 -20.84 -14.70 -41.05
C PRO A 179 -20.79 -13.49 -40.11
N ARG A 180 -21.62 -13.51 -39.06
CA ARG A 180 -21.63 -12.44 -38.05
C ARG A 180 -20.20 -12.33 -37.49
N PRO A 181 -19.66 -11.10 -37.35
CA PRO A 181 -18.34 -10.92 -36.77
C PRO A 181 -18.30 -11.56 -35.37
N PRO A 182 -17.17 -12.14 -34.95
CA PRO A 182 -17.05 -12.76 -33.63
C PRO A 182 -17.37 -11.72 -32.56
N ALA A 183 -18.30 -12.06 -31.66
CA ALA A 183 -18.63 -11.20 -30.53
C ALA A 183 -17.46 -11.19 -29.56
N PHE A 184 -16.77 -10.06 -29.48
CA PHE A 184 -15.70 -9.85 -28.51
C PHE A 184 -16.34 -9.60 -27.14
N HIS A 185 -16.09 -10.50 -26.18
CA HIS A 185 -16.50 -10.32 -24.78
C HIS A 185 -15.29 -9.80 -23.99
N PRO A 186 -15.17 -8.49 -23.76
CA PRO A 186 -14.07 -7.96 -22.97
C PRO A 186 -14.19 -8.43 -21.52
N CYS A 187 -13.12 -9.01 -20.99
CA CYS A 187 -13.07 -9.40 -19.59
C CYS A 187 -12.96 -8.15 -18.72
N GLU A 188 -13.74 -8.09 -17.65
CA GLU A 188 -13.71 -6.96 -16.71
C GLU A 188 -12.76 -7.28 -15.55
N THR A 189 -11.98 -6.27 -15.11
CA THR A 189 -11.08 -6.39 -13.96
C THR A 189 -11.83 -6.08 -12.67
N LEU A 190 -11.95 -7.08 -11.79
CA LEU A 190 -12.55 -6.92 -10.47
C LEU A 190 -11.52 -6.39 -9.47
N ALA A 191 -12.00 -5.71 -8.42
CA ALA A 191 -11.17 -5.23 -7.33
C ALA A 191 -10.37 -6.40 -6.72
N GLY A 192 -9.04 -6.27 -6.67
CA GLY A 192 -8.12 -7.34 -6.30
C GLY A 192 -7.44 -8.06 -7.46
N GLY A 193 -7.56 -7.54 -8.69
CA GLY A 193 -6.77 -7.99 -9.85
C GLY A 193 -7.25 -9.27 -10.52
N ARG A 194 -8.46 -9.75 -10.18
CA ARG A 194 -9.05 -10.93 -10.82
C ARG A 194 -9.81 -10.51 -12.08
N LEU A 195 -9.61 -11.22 -13.19
CA LEU A 195 -10.33 -11.01 -14.44
C LEU A 195 -11.56 -11.91 -14.49
N ARG A 196 -12.71 -11.37 -14.92
CA ARG A 196 -13.90 -12.16 -15.25
C ARG A 196 -14.17 -12.09 -16.75
N CYS A 197 -13.97 -13.23 -17.40
CA CYS A 197 -14.45 -13.59 -18.72
C CYS A 197 -15.57 -14.64 -18.52
#